data_AF-F9S7R9-F1
#
_entry.id   AF-F9S7R9-F1
#
_cell.length_a   1.000
_cell.length_b   1.000
_cell.length_c   1.000
_cell.angle_alpha   90.00
_cell.angle_beta   90.00
_cell.angle_gamma   90.00
#
_symmetry.space_group_name_H-M   'P 1'
#
loop_
_entity.id
_entity.type
_entity.pdbx_description
1 polymer ?
#
loop_
_entity_poly.entity_id
_entity_poly.type
_entity_poly.pdbx_seq_one_letter_code
_entity_poly.pdbx_strand_id
1 'polypeptide(L)'
;MSNRPIDKGRVCIIAERYPSNQLGEDNQPKMKNRYATIGRATLWQNKPNSTMPNVEIEIDTMPLGATAPLKAFVFWDSEQS
;
A
#
# COMPACT_ATOMS: atom_id res chain seq x y z
N MET A 1 -6.87 27.69 6.23
CA MET A 1 -6.11 26.47 5.92
C MET A 1 -6.88 25.71 4.87
N SER A 2 -6.25 25.33 3.75
CA SER A 2 -6.91 24.54 2.71
C SER A 2 -7.17 23.15 3.26
N ASN A 3 -8.44 22.74 3.35
CA ASN A 3 -8.86 21.42 3.84
C ASN A 3 -8.67 20.34 2.75
N ARG A 4 -7.54 20.40 2.05
CA ARG A 4 -7.21 19.49 0.95
C ARG A 4 -6.25 18.41 1.45
N PRO A 5 -6.40 17.18 0.95
CA PRO A 5 -5.40 16.15 1.22
C PRO A 5 -4.03 16.58 0.69
N ILE A 6 -2.97 16.17 1.40
CA ILE A 6 -1.58 16.27 0.95
C ILE A 6 -1.36 15.29 -0.20
N ASP A 7 -1.84 14.05 -0.02
CA ASP A 7 -1.71 12.99 -1.01
C ASP A 7 -2.86 11.98 -0.90
N LYS A 8 -3.03 11.18 -1.94
CA LYS A 8 -3.93 10.05 -2.02
C LYS A 8 -3.13 8.81 -2.42
N GLY A 9 -3.64 7.65 -2.04
CA GLY A 9 -2.97 6.40 -2.32
C GLY A 9 -3.90 5.20 -2.32
N ARG A 10 -3.35 4.09 -2.76
CA ARG A 10 -4.02 2.79 -2.80
C ARG A 10 -3.51 1.92 -1.66
N VAL A 11 -4.44 1.28 -0.96
CA VAL A 11 -4.12 0.28 0.06
C VAL A 11 -4.16 -1.07 -0.61
N CYS A 12 -3.06 -1.80 -0.57
CA CYS A 12 -2.88 -3.05 -1.29
C CYS A 12 -2.36 -4.15 -0.38
N ILE A 13 -2.66 -5.39 -0.73
CA ILE A 13 -2.07 -6.60 -0.12
C ILE A 13 -1.29 -7.36 -1.18
N ILE A 14 -0.42 -8.28 -0.75
CA ILE A 14 0.18 -9.24 -1.67
C ILE A 14 -0.87 -10.34 -1.95
N ALA A 15 -1.38 -10.38 -3.16
CA ALA A 15 -2.34 -11.41 -3.59
C ALA A 15 -1.62 -12.72 -3.93
N GLU A 16 -0.45 -12.63 -4.56
CA GLU A 16 0.36 -13.79 -4.93
C GLU A 16 1.83 -13.40 -5.06
N ARG A 17 2.72 -14.40 -5.02
CA ARG A 17 4.13 -14.29 -5.39
C ARG A 17 4.40 -15.18 -6.58
N TYR A 18 5.12 -14.68 -7.58
CA TYR A 18 5.41 -15.41 -8.80
C TYR A 18 6.89 -15.28 -9.20
N PRO A 19 7.49 -16.32 -9.82
CA PRO A 19 8.83 -16.23 -10.37
C PRO A 19 8.83 -15.30 -11.58
N SER A 20 9.77 -14.39 -11.65
CA SER A 20 9.93 -13.51 -12.81
C SER A 20 10.99 -14.02 -13.78
N ASN A 21 10.97 -13.55 -15.02
CA ASN A 21 11.96 -13.93 -16.05
C ASN A 21 13.36 -13.35 -15.80
N GLN A 22 13.57 -12.62 -14.70
CA GLN A 22 14.87 -12.07 -14.31
C GLN A 22 15.55 -13.04 -13.35
N LEU A 23 16.77 -13.47 -13.66
CA LEU A 23 17.58 -14.31 -12.78
C LEU A 23 18.18 -13.44 -11.65
N GLY A 24 18.09 -13.93 -10.42
CA GLY A 24 18.73 -13.37 -9.23
C GLY A 24 20.17 -13.87 -9.06
N GLU A 25 20.77 -13.56 -7.91
CA GLU A 25 22.19 -13.85 -7.61
C GLU A 25 22.54 -15.34 -7.72
N ASP A 26 21.61 -16.24 -7.32
CA ASP A 26 21.82 -17.69 -7.37
C ASP A 26 21.42 -18.33 -8.71
N ASN A 27 21.32 -17.53 -9.77
CA ASN A 27 20.82 -17.96 -11.09
C ASN A 27 19.39 -18.55 -11.05
N GLN A 28 18.61 -18.21 -10.01
CA GLN A 28 17.21 -18.58 -9.84
C GLN A 28 16.28 -17.42 -10.21
N PRO A 29 15.07 -17.68 -10.75
CA PRO A 29 14.09 -16.63 -11.02
C PRO A 29 13.79 -15.75 -9.80
N LYS A 30 13.92 -14.44 -9.94
CA LYS A 30 13.60 -13.49 -8.88
C LYS A 30 12.10 -13.53 -8.60
N MET A 31 11.72 -13.77 -7.35
CA MET A 31 10.32 -13.73 -6.92
C MET A 31 9.80 -12.28 -6.91
N LYS A 32 8.63 -12.06 -7.50
CA LYS A 32 7.91 -10.78 -7.51
C LYS A 32 6.57 -10.91 -6.80
N ASN A 33 6.12 -9.83 -6.18
CA ASN A 33 4.79 -9.74 -5.57
C ASN A 33 3.79 -9.20 -6.59
N ARG A 34 2.61 -9.81 -6.68
CA ARG A 34 1.44 -9.19 -7.29
C ARG A 34 0.61 -8.56 -6.18
N TYR A 35 0.33 -7.27 -6.33
CA TYR A 35 -0.47 -6.53 -5.37
C TYR A 35 -1.92 -6.45 -5.82
N ALA A 36 -2.85 -6.63 -4.89
CA ALA A 36 -4.28 -6.36 -5.10
C ALA A 36 -4.70 -5.19 -4.22
N THR A 37 -5.39 -4.22 -4.81
CA THR A 37 -5.97 -3.09 -4.07
C THR A 37 -7.19 -3.54 -3.29
N ILE A 38 -7.21 -3.21 -2.01
CA ILE A 38 -8.30 -3.51 -1.07
C ILE A 38 -8.96 -2.25 -0.50
N GLY A 39 -8.42 -1.08 -0.82
CA GLY A 39 -8.89 0.17 -0.26
C GLY A 39 -8.08 1.38 -0.69
N ARG A 40 -8.32 2.49 0.02
CA ARG A 40 -7.80 3.82 -0.28
C ARG A 40 -7.14 4.40 0.96
N ALA A 41 -6.10 5.20 0.75
CA ALA A 41 -5.43 5.94 1.80
C ALA A 41 -5.45 7.43 1.46
N THR A 42 -5.67 8.26 2.47
CA THR A 42 -5.59 9.72 2.35
C THR A 42 -4.60 10.26 3.36
N LEU A 43 -3.60 11.00 2.88
CA LEU A 43 -2.67 11.72 3.74
C LEU A 43 -3.17 13.14 3.93
N TRP A 44 -3.44 13.51 5.17
CA TRP A 44 -3.90 14.84 5.56
C TRP A 44 -2.77 15.66 6.17
N GLN A 45 -3.00 16.97 6.26
CA GLN A 45 -2.20 17.83 7.12
C GLN A 45 -2.23 17.30 8.56
N ASN A 46 -1.10 17.42 9.26
CA ASN A 46 -1.01 17.03 10.65
C ASN A 46 -2.04 17.80 11.48
N LYS A 47 -2.58 17.14 12.50
CA LYS A 47 -3.50 17.79 13.45
C LYS A 47 -2.75 18.91 14.20
N PRO A 48 -3.44 19.99 14.61
CA PRO A 48 -2.83 21.04 15.41
C PRO A 48 -2.10 20.46 16.62
N ASN A 49 -0.87 20.89 16.88
CA ASN A 49 0.00 20.40 17.96
C ASN A 49 0.39 18.91 17.87
N SER A 50 0.25 18.29 16.69
CA SER A 50 0.75 16.95 16.43
C SER A 50 1.87 16.97 15.39
N THR A 51 2.97 16.29 15.69
CA THR A 51 4.03 16.00 14.72
C THR A 51 3.78 14.69 13.97
N MET A 52 2.74 13.94 14.33
CA MET A 52 2.43 12.65 13.73
C MET A 52 1.68 12.83 12.40
N PRO A 53 2.03 12.03 11.38
CA PRO A 53 1.33 12.04 10.11
C PRO A 53 -0.14 11.62 10.30
N ASN A 54 -1.05 12.38 9.70
CA ASN A 54 -2.48 12.09 9.75
C ASN A 54 -2.88 11.27 8.51
N VAL A 55 -2.85 9.94 8.64
CA VAL A 55 -3.22 9.01 7.57
C VAL A 55 -4.58 8.39 7.87
N GLU A 56 -5.49 8.50 6.91
CA GLU A 56 -6.78 7.82 6.94
C GLU A 56 -6.75 6.65 5.96
N ILE A 57 -7.28 5.50 6.39
CA ILE A 57 -7.35 4.27 5.58
C ILE A 57 -8.80 3.81 5.53
N GLU A 58 -9.34 3.68 4.32
CA GLU A 58 -10.63 3.08 4.03
C GLU A 58 -10.38 1.72 3.38
N ILE A 59 -10.95 0.64 3.94
CA ILE A 59 -10.88 -0.71 3.36
C ILE A 59 -12.24 -1.01 2.73
N ASP A 60 -12.25 -1.12 1.40
CA ASP A 60 -13.46 -1.35 0.62
C ASP A 60 -13.78 -2.85 0.51
N THR A 61 -12.76 -3.71 0.66
CA THR A 61 -12.92 -5.16 0.57
C THR A 61 -11.88 -5.90 1.41
N MET A 62 -12.25 -7.06 1.95
CA MET A 62 -11.34 -7.93 2.70
C MET A 62 -11.09 -9.23 1.92
N PRO A 63 -9.83 -9.69 1.83
CA PRO A 63 -9.51 -10.98 1.23
C PRO A 63 -10.18 -12.12 2.01
N LEU A 64 -10.93 -12.98 1.30
CA LEU A 64 -11.53 -14.17 1.88
C LEU A 64 -10.45 -15.16 2.32
N GLY A 65 -10.61 -15.73 3.51
CA GLY A 65 -9.68 -16.73 4.06
C GLY A 65 -8.33 -16.17 4.52
N ALA A 66 -8.16 -14.85 4.59
CA ALA A 66 -6.95 -14.27 5.15
C ALA A 66 -6.85 -14.55 6.66
N THR A 67 -5.80 -15.25 7.06
CA THR A 67 -5.44 -15.44 8.46
C THR A 67 -4.70 -14.21 8.97
N ALA A 68 -5.13 -13.67 10.11
CA ALA A 68 -4.45 -12.57 10.77
C ALA A 68 -3.00 -12.96 11.16
N PRO A 69 -2.05 -12.02 11.12
CA PRO A 69 -2.20 -10.61 10.76
C PRO A 69 -2.23 -10.34 9.24
N LEU A 70 -3.09 -9.40 8.80
CA LEU A 70 -3.11 -8.93 7.41
C LEU A 70 -2.07 -7.82 7.22
N LYS A 71 -1.07 -8.06 6.36
CA LYS A 71 -0.10 -7.02 5.97
C LYS A 71 -0.61 -6.24 4.76
N ALA A 72 -0.89 -4.96 4.96
CA ALA A 72 -1.23 -4.01 3.91
C ALA A 72 -0.08 -3.03 3.61
N PHE A 73 -0.08 -2.50 2.40
CA PHE A 73 0.88 -1.53 1.88
C PHE A 73 0.11 -0.34 1.35
N VAL A 74 0.60 0.87 1.61
CA VAL A 74 0.07 2.08 0.97
C VAL A 74 1.03 2.46 -0.14
N PHE A 75 0.49 2.63 -1.35
CA PHE A 75 1.20 3.18 -2.50
C PHE A 75 0.63 4.56 -2.78
N TRP A 76 1.45 5.59 -2.58
CA TRP A 76 1.06 6.98 -2.78
C TRP A 76 1.06 7.34 -4.27
N ASP A 77 0.15 8.23 -4.66
CA ASP A 77 0.04 8.67 -6.05
C ASP A 77 1.21 9.60 -6.42
N SER A 78 1.75 10.35 -5.46
CA SER A 78 2.95 11.18 -5.68
C SER A 78 4.22 10.38 -6.01
N GLU A 79 4.31 9.10 -5.65
CA GLU A 79 5.45 8.23 -5.97
C GLU A 79 5.42 7.69 -7.41
N GLN A 80 4.34 7.94 -8.16
CA GLN A 80 4.18 7.50 -9.56
C GLN A 80 4.62 8.56 -10.58
N SER A 81 5.20 9.68 -10.14
CA SER A 81 5.67 10.80 -10.97
C SER A 81 7.09 10.61 -11.53
#